data_AF-A0A929YJ50-F1
#
_entry.id   AF-A0A929YJ50-F1
#
_cell.length_a   1.000
_cell.length_b   1.000
_cell.length_c   1.000
_cell.angle_alpha   90.00
_cell.angle_beta   90.00
_cell.angle_gamma   90.00
#
_symmetry.space_group_name_H-M   'P 1'
#
loop_
_entity.id
_entity.type
_entity.pdbx_description
1 polymer ?
#
loop_
_entity_poly.entity_id
_entity_poly.type
_entity_poly.pdbx_seq_one_letter_code
_entity_poly.pdbx_strand_id
1 'polypeptide(L)'
;ENNVIIKPETTLPIQPEDAATAKQLLANLGMVQLVEVNKYRRSFQSSDFPQATVAIDEIKDAGTFVEVEVLSDDEASALMMISEIETKLGLESMEIVTRPYRDICMGY
;
A
#
# COMPACT_ATOMS: atom_id res chain seq x y z
N GLU A 1 12.34 -14.06 -9.27
CA GLU A 1 11.99 -12.66 -8.97
C GLU A 1 11.22 -12.67 -7.66
N ASN A 2 11.55 -11.77 -6.73
CA ASN A 2 10.78 -11.67 -5.50
C ASN A 2 9.50 -10.94 -5.85
N ASN A 3 8.34 -11.53 -5.54
CA ASN A 3 7.03 -10.92 -5.80
C ASN A 3 6.72 -9.76 -4.81
N VAL A 4 7.73 -8.99 -4.46
CA VAL A 4 7.71 -7.88 -3.50
C VAL A 4 7.91 -6.58 -4.26
N ILE A 5 7.09 -5.59 -3.95
CA ILE A 5 7.17 -4.26 -4.58
C ILE A 5 8.07 -3.38 -3.72
N ILE A 6 9.16 -2.90 -4.29
CA ILE A 6 10.07 -1.94 -3.65
C ILE A 6 9.91 -0.59 -4.33
N LYS A 7 9.61 0.45 -3.56
CA LYS A 7 9.44 1.81 -4.09
C LYS A 7 9.97 2.85 -3.10
N PRO A 8 10.64 3.92 -3.57
CA PRO A 8 10.77 5.12 -2.77
C PRO A 8 9.39 5.78 -2.63
N GLU A 9 9.03 6.21 -1.44
CA GLU A 9 7.77 6.91 -1.16
C GLU A 9 8.03 8.25 -0.49
N THR A 10 7.21 9.25 -0.84
CA THR A 10 7.22 10.56 -0.18
C THR A 10 5.78 10.94 0.11
N THR A 11 5.46 11.05 1.39
CA THR A 11 4.12 11.41 1.87
C THR A 11 4.14 12.83 2.43
N LEU A 12 3.30 13.70 1.86
CA LEU A 12 3.12 15.07 2.34
C LEU A 12 1.81 15.14 3.13
N PRO A 13 1.84 15.43 4.44
CA PRO A 13 0.62 15.57 5.23
C PRO A 13 -0.16 16.81 4.78
N ILE A 14 -1.45 16.64 4.54
CA ILE A 14 -2.41 17.72 4.29
C ILE A 14 -3.60 17.56 5.22
N GLN A 15 -4.26 18.67 5.55
CA GLN A 15 -5.51 18.60 6.32
C GLN A 15 -6.65 18.08 5.44
N PRO A 16 -7.60 17.28 5.98
CA PRO A 16 -8.72 16.77 5.19
C PRO A 16 -9.52 17.87 4.47
N GLU A 17 -9.71 19.04 5.09
CA GLU A 17 -10.40 20.19 4.51
C GLU A 17 -9.69 20.78 3.28
N ASP A 18 -8.37 20.59 3.17
CA ASP A 18 -7.56 21.12 2.08
C ASP A 18 -7.52 20.18 0.86
N ALA A 19 -8.15 18.99 0.94
CA ALA A 19 -8.09 17.99 -0.13
C ALA A 19 -8.56 18.54 -1.49
N ALA A 20 -9.61 19.37 -1.51
CA ALA A 20 -10.09 20.00 -2.74
C ALA A 20 -9.08 21.00 -3.30
N THR A 21 -8.48 21.82 -2.44
CA THR A 21 -7.44 22.79 -2.81
C THR A 21 -6.19 22.09 -3.34
N ALA A 22 -5.76 20.99 -2.71
CA ALA A 22 -4.64 20.18 -3.16
C ALA A 22 -4.89 19.56 -4.53
N LYS A 23 -6.09 19.00 -4.78
CA LYS A 23 -6.49 18.50 -6.10
C LYS A 23 -6.46 19.62 -7.16
N GLN A 24 -6.94 20.81 -6.84
CA GLN A 24 -6.90 21.96 -7.76
C GLN A 24 -5.47 22.42 -8.06
N LEU A 25 -4.57 22.42 -7.07
CA LEU A 25 -3.16 22.74 -7.28
C LEU A 25 -2.52 21.77 -8.27
N LEU A 26 -2.73 20.46 -8.10
CA LEU A 26 -2.21 19.44 -9.02
C LEU A 26 -2.74 19.65 -10.44
N ALA A 27 -4.04 19.95 -10.60
CA ALA A 27 -4.64 20.27 -11.89
C ALA A 27 -4.01 21.53 -12.54
N ASN A 28 -3.75 22.57 -11.75
CA ASN A 28 -3.09 23.80 -12.23
C ASN A 28 -1.63 23.55 -12.67
N LEU A 29 -0.98 22.51 -12.14
CA LEU A 29 0.35 22.06 -12.57
C LEU A 29 0.30 21.14 -13.80
N GLY A 30 -0.88 20.87 -14.35
CA GLY A 30 -1.08 20.03 -15.53
C GLY A 30 -1.24 18.53 -15.23
N MET A 31 -1.41 18.15 -13.98
CA MET A 31 -1.70 16.75 -13.61
C MET A 31 -3.14 16.39 -14.00
N VAL A 32 -3.33 15.15 -14.46
CA VAL A 32 -4.65 14.61 -14.83
C VAL A 32 -5.05 13.53 -13.83
N GLN A 33 -6.31 13.56 -13.37
CA GLN A 33 -6.86 12.50 -12.55
C GLN A 33 -6.98 11.21 -13.37
N LEU A 34 -6.30 10.15 -12.95
CA LEU A 34 -6.38 8.83 -13.59
C LEU A 34 -7.57 8.01 -13.08
N VAL A 35 -7.62 7.78 -11.77
CA VAL A 35 -8.66 6.98 -11.10
C VAL A 35 -8.76 7.40 -9.64
N GLU A 36 -9.93 7.23 -9.03
CA GLU A 36 -10.12 7.39 -7.59
C GLU A 36 -10.24 6.01 -6.94
N VAL A 37 -9.26 5.65 -6.09
CA VAL A 37 -9.28 4.39 -5.35
C VAL A 37 -9.95 4.63 -4.00
N ASN A 38 -11.17 4.11 -3.84
CA ASN A 38 -11.91 4.18 -2.59
C ASN A 38 -11.62 2.94 -1.76
N LYS A 39 -11.09 3.12 -0.54
CA LYS A 39 -10.73 2.00 0.33
C LYS A 39 -11.08 2.20 1.79
N TYR A 40 -11.37 1.10 2.47
CA TYR A 40 -11.40 1.00 3.92
C TYR A 40 -10.20 0.19 4.39
N ARG A 41 -9.29 0.82 5.14
CA ARG A 41 -8.04 0.21 5.62
C ARG A 41 -8.09 -0.02 7.12
N ARG A 42 -7.70 -1.22 7.55
CA ARG A 42 -7.39 -1.55 8.95
C ARG A 42 -5.91 -1.90 9.05
N SER A 43 -5.15 -1.08 9.76
CA SER A 43 -3.71 -1.28 9.95
C SER A 43 -3.40 -1.86 11.31
N PHE A 44 -2.45 -2.79 11.34
CA PHE A 44 -1.97 -3.46 12.54
C PHE A 44 -0.44 -3.38 12.58
N GLN A 45 0.09 -3.21 13.79
CA GLN A 45 1.51 -3.17 14.06
C GLN A 45 1.78 -4.00 15.31
N SER A 46 2.82 -4.84 15.27
CA SER A 46 3.27 -5.63 16.41
C SER A 46 4.48 -4.98 17.06
N SER A 47 4.60 -5.08 18.38
CA SER A 47 5.82 -4.69 19.10
C SER A 47 7.04 -5.51 18.68
N ASP A 48 6.83 -6.75 18.23
CA ASP A 48 7.91 -7.64 17.77
C ASP A 48 8.46 -7.23 16.40
N PHE A 49 7.67 -6.48 15.62
CA PHE A 49 8.00 -6.03 14.27
C PHE A 49 7.71 -4.53 14.12
N PRO A 50 8.47 -3.65 14.81
CA PRO A 50 8.15 -2.23 14.88
C PRO A 50 8.28 -1.49 13.54
N GLN A 51 9.02 -2.05 12.59
CA GLN A 51 9.18 -1.47 11.24
C GLN A 51 8.14 -1.98 10.24
N ALA A 52 7.35 -2.99 10.62
CA ALA A 52 6.37 -3.61 9.76
C ALA A 52 4.95 -3.13 10.06
N THR A 53 4.17 -2.94 9.01
CA THR A 53 2.72 -2.72 9.09
C THR A 53 2.02 -3.83 8.31
N VAL A 54 1.01 -4.43 8.92
CA VAL A 54 0.09 -5.33 8.24
C VAL A 54 -1.22 -4.57 8.03
N ALA A 55 -1.62 -4.36 6.78
CA ALA A 55 -2.86 -3.67 6.43
C ALA A 55 -3.85 -4.63 5.77
N ILE A 56 -5.11 -4.56 6.19
CA ILE A 56 -6.24 -5.20 5.50
C ILE A 56 -7.01 -4.10 4.78
N ASP A 57 -7.00 -4.17 3.45
CA ASP A 57 -7.61 -3.19 2.57
C ASP A 57 -8.84 -3.76 1.88
N GLU A 58 -9.98 -3.14 2.12
CA GLU A 58 -11.21 -3.37 1.36
C GLU A 58 -11.30 -2.28 0.29
N ILE A 59 -11.02 -2.66 -0.96
CA ILE A 59 -11.08 -1.78 -2.12
C ILE A 59 -12.45 -1.90 -2.76
N LYS A 60 -13.15 -0.77 -2.87
CA LYS A 60 -14.47 -0.71 -3.49
C LYS A 60 -14.40 -1.28 -4.92
N ASP A 61 -15.30 -2.22 -5.22
CA ASP A 61 -15.45 -2.88 -6.52
C ASP A 61 -14.23 -3.74 -6.98
N ALA A 62 -13.24 -3.99 -6.11
CA ALA A 62 -12.07 -4.82 -6.44
C ALA A 62 -11.82 -5.99 -5.46
N GLY A 63 -12.20 -5.86 -4.18
CA GLY A 63 -12.11 -6.95 -3.19
C GLY A 63 -11.31 -6.59 -1.94
N THR A 64 -10.86 -7.61 -1.22
CA THR A 64 -10.09 -7.47 0.03
C THR A 64 -8.68 -7.98 -0.16
N PHE A 65 -7.71 -7.21 0.32
CA PHE A 65 -6.29 -7.48 0.18
C PHE A 65 -5.60 -7.39 1.55
N VAL A 66 -4.52 -8.15 1.70
CA VAL A 66 -3.62 -8.04 2.84
C VAL A 66 -2.28 -7.56 2.31
N GLU A 67 -1.77 -6.47 2.90
CA GLU A 67 -0.44 -5.94 2.62
C GLU A 67 0.45 -6.11 3.84
N VAL A 68 1.67 -6.61 3.62
CA VAL A 68 2.75 -6.57 4.61
C VAL A 68 3.80 -5.61 4.08
N GLU A 69 3.97 -4.48 4.77
CA GLU A 69 4.89 -3.42 4.38
C GLU A 69 5.97 -3.25 5.44
N VAL A 70 7.23 -3.09 5.03
CA VAL A 70 8.36 -2.80 5.90
C VAL A 70 9.05 -1.53 5.42
N LEU A 71 9.15 -0.53 6.28
CA LEU A 71 9.95 0.67 6.03
C LEU A 71 11.38 0.44 6.51
N SER A 72 12.30 0.28 5.56
CA SER A 72 13.71 0.01 5.86
C SER A 72 14.63 0.59 4.78
N ASP A 73 15.86 0.88 5.16
CA ASP A 73 16.98 1.17 4.27
C ASP A 73 17.80 -0.08 3.90
N ASP A 74 17.50 -1.23 4.52
CA ASP A 74 18.09 -2.54 4.22
C ASP A 74 17.04 -3.49 3.60
N GLU A 75 17.12 -3.64 2.28
CA GLU A 75 16.24 -4.50 1.50
C GLU A 75 16.28 -5.96 1.96
N ALA A 76 17.46 -6.51 2.27
CA ALA A 76 17.60 -7.92 2.62
C ALA A 76 16.91 -8.24 3.95
N SER A 77 17.11 -7.37 4.95
CA SER A 77 16.42 -7.45 6.23
C SER A 77 14.91 -7.30 6.09
N ALA A 78 14.46 -6.34 5.28
CA ALA A 78 13.04 -6.13 5.01
C ALA A 78 12.37 -7.35 4.37
N LEU A 79 13.00 -7.97 3.37
CA LEU A 79 12.49 -9.17 2.72
C LEU A 79 12.39 -10.37 3.67
N MET A 80 13.38 -10.57 4.55
CA MET A 80 13.31 -11.61 5.57
C MET A 80 12.17 -11.37 6.55
N MET A 81 11.98 -10.11 6.97
CA MET A 81 10.91 -9.72 7.89
C MET A 81 9.51 -9.93 7.27
N ILE A 82 9.32 -9.54 6.01
CA ILE A 82 8.07 -9.77 5.27
C ILE A 82 7.77 -11.26 5.24
N SER A 83 8.73 -12.09 4.83
CA SER A 83 8.55 -13.53 4.76
C SER A 83 8.22 -14.14 6.12
N GLU A 84 8.89 -13.72 7.20
CA GLU A 84 8.59 -14.20 8.55
C GLU A 84 7.15 -13.86 8.97
N ILE A 85 6.70 -12.63 8.71
CA ILE A 85 5.34 -12.18 9.04
C ILE A 85 4.31 -12.95 8.21
N GLU A 86 4.52 -13.11 6.91
CA GLU A 86 3.64 -13.86 6.02
C GLU A 86 3.49 -15.31 6.46
N THR A 87 4.58 -15.99 6.82
CA THR A 87 4.55 -17.36 7.37
C THR A 87 3.79 -17.41 8.69
N LYS A 88 4.03 -16.48 9.63
CA LYS A 88 3.33 -16.44 10.93
C LYS A 88 1.83 -16.19 10.79
N LEU A 89 1.42 -15.42 9.78
CA LEU A 89 0.02 -15.13 9.46
C LEU A 89 -0.63 -16.19 8.54
N GLY A 90 0.14 -17.17 8.07
CA GLY A 90 -0.36 -18.22 7.17
C GLY A 90 -0.74 -17.71 5.77
N LEU A 91 -0.09 -16.65 5.29
CA LEU A 91 -0.40 -16.00 4.00
C LEU A 91 0.26 -16.69 2.80
N GLU A 92 1.11 -17.69 3.02
CA GLU A 92 1.91 -18.37 1.98
C GLU A 92 1.07 -19.03 0.87
N SER A 93 -0.19 -19.34 1.15
CA SER A 93 -1.12 -19.94 0.18
C SER A 93 -1.99 -18.93 -0.57
N MET A 94 -1.90 -17.64 -0.22
CA MET A 94 -2.66 -16.57 -0.86
C MET A 94 -2.06 -16.21 -2.23
N GLU A 95 -2.91 -15.76 -3.14
CA GLU A 95 -2.45 -15.20 -4.41
C GLU A 95 -1.67 -13.90 -4.16
N ILE A 96 -0.48 -13.80 -4.74
CA ILE A 96 0.32 -12.58 -4.65
C ILE A 96 -0.11 -11.62 -5.76
N VAL A 97 -0.56 -10.44 -5.35
CA VAL A 97 -1.00 -9.37 -6.26
C VAL A 97 0.10 -8.32 -6.38
N THR A 98 0.77 -8.28 -7.54
CA THR A 98 1.86 -7.32 -7.82
C THR A 98 1.40 -6.04 -8.52
N ARG A 99 0.13 -6.00 -8.98
CA ARG A 99 -0.46 -4.80 -9.59
C ARG A 99 -0.90 -3.82 -8.50
N PRO A 100 -0.60 -2.51 -8.61
CA PRO A 100 -1.11 -1.52 -7.67
C PRO A 100 -2.63 -1.36 -7.83
N TYR A 101 -3.33 -0.97 -6.76
CA TYR A 101 -4.79 -0.77 -6.81
C TYR A 101 -5.27 0.17 -7.90
N ARG A 102 -4.45 1.16 -8.29
CA ARG A 102 -4.72 2.03 -9.44
C ARG A 102 -5.04 1.19 -10.69
N ASP A 103 -4.19 0.23 -11.01
CA ASP A 103 -4.31 -0.56 -12.24
C ASP A 103 -5.47 -1.55 -12.13
N ILE A 104 -5.68 -2.12 -10.93
CA ILE A 104 -6.85 -2.98 -10.63
C ILE A 104 -8.16 -2.21 -10.84
N CYS A 105 -8.29 -1.00 -10.27
CA CYS A 105 -9.49 -0.17 -10.42
C CYS A 105 -9.69 0.36 -11.85
N MET A 106 -8.63 0.49 -12.63
CA MET A 106 -8.72 0.86 -14.06
C MET A 106 -9.06 -0.33 -14.96
N GLY A 107 -9.00 -1.57 -14.44
CA GLY A 107 -9.25 -2.79 -15.19
C GLY A 107 -8.11 -3.18 -16.14
N TYR A 108 -6.87 -2.77 -15.83
CA TYR A 108 -5.67 -3.12 -16.59
C TYR A 108 -5.06 -4.46 -16.16
#